data_AF-A0A8C7RII5-F1
#
_entry.id   AF-A0A8C7RII5-F1
#
_cell.length_a   1.000
_cell.length_b   1.000
_cell.length_c   1.000
_cell.angle_alpha   90.00
_cell.angle_beta   90.00
_cell.angle_gamma   90.00
#
_symmetry.space_group_name_H-M   'P 1'
#
loop_
_entity.id
_entity.type
_entity.pdbx_description
1 polymer ?
#
loop_
_entity_poly.entity_id
_entity_poly.type
_entity_poly.pdbx_seq_one_letter_code
_entity_poly.pdbx_strand_id
1 'polypeptide(L)'
;HGPSPPIAQFGRAASSRKSLGAILGRSETQECVYYNSSWEKERTNRSGIEPCYGDKDKRLHCFATWKNTSGTIEIVKQGCWLDDVNCYDSSECVETKESPDVFFCCCEGNMCNDKFLYSPDTQAVQSKSSSTSNPFSQKPQLFNTLLYSLVPIMGIAAIVLFSFWMYRHHKLAYPPVLVPTQDPLGPHTPPSPIMGQKPLQLIEIKARGRFGCVWKAQLLNDYVAVKVFPIQDKLSWQNEYEIYSLTGMKHENLLHFIGVEKRGNNMDIDLWLITAYHDNGSLTDYLKANVVSWNELCHISQTLARGLAYLHEDIPGLKDGHKPAVAHRDMKSKNVLLKNNLTACIADFGLALKFEAGKSAGDTHGQVGTRRYMAPEVLEGAINFQRDSFLRIDMYAMGLVLWELTARCTAVGNQMN
;
A
#
# COMPACT_ATOMS: atom_id res chain seq x y z
N HIS A 1 -56.59 18.59 -24.65
CA HIS A 1 -55.32 18.74 -25.39
C HIS A 1 -54.20 18.13 -24.56
N GLY A 2 -53.92 16.84 -24.74
CA GLY A 2 -52.79 16.14 -24.10
C GLY A 2 -51.75 15.79 -25.17
N PRO A 3 -50.44 15.93 -24.89
CA PRO A 3 -49.40 15.65 -25.87
C PRO A 3 -49.29 14.14 -26.11
N SER A 4 -49.21 13.80 -27.39
CA SER A 4 -49.08 12.45 -27.93
C SER A 4 -47.79 11.76 -27.45
N PRO A 5 -47.79 10.43 -27.21
CA PRO A 5 -46.56 9.68 -26.94
C PRO A 5 -45.65 9.66 -28.19
N PRO A 6 -44.31 9.68 -28.04
CA PRO A 6 -43.40 9.61 -29.17
C PRO A 6 -43.49 8.22 -29.83
N ILE A 7 -43.76 8.22 -31.13
CA ILE A 7 -43.91 7.04 -31.98
C ILE A 7 -42.52 6.57 -32.42
N ALA A 8 -42.12 5.36 -32.03
CA ALA A 8 -40.98 4.67 -32.64
C ALA A 8 -41.39 4.17 -34.04
N GLN A 9 -40.84 4.77 -35.10
CA GLN A 9 -41.03 4.30 -36.47
C GLN A 9 -39.87 3.42 -36.92
N PHE A 10 -40.21 2.23 -37.45
CA PHE A 10 -39.32 1.42 -38.28
C PHE A 10 -39.44 1.88 -39.73
N GLY A 11 -38.34 2.32 -40.36
CA GLY A 11 -38.32 2.75 -41.76
C GLY A 11 -36.95 2.52 -42.43
N ARG A 12 -36.98 1.97 -43.65
CA ARG A 12 -35.82 1.72 -44.53
C ARG A 12 -35.44 2.96 -45.37
N ALA A 13 -34.14 3.25 -45.39
CA ALA A 13 -33.26 3.88 -46.39
C ALA A 13 -33.71 5.08 -47.26
N ALA A 14 -32.92 6.17 -47.24
CA ALA A 14 -32.61 7.00 -48.42
C ALA A 14 -31.31 7.82 -48.23
N SER A 15 -30.42 7.78 -49.24
CA SER A 15 -29.19 8.58 -49.29
C SER A 15 -29.46 10.04 -49.62
N SER A 16 -28.77 10.99 -48.98
CA SER A 16 -28.64 12.36 -49.50
C SER A 16 -27.37 13.07 -49.00
N ARG A 17 -26.45 13.25 -49.94
CA ARG A 17 -25.48 14.36 -50.16
C ARG A 17 -24.81 15.06 -48.97
N LYS A 18 -23.46 15.00 -49.01
CA LYS A 18 -22.50 15.89 -48.36
C LYS A 18 -22.86 17.38 -48.50
N SER A 19 -22.76 18.11 -47.40
CA SER A 19 -22.56 19.56 -47.36
C SER A 19 -21.37 19.85 -46.45
N LEU A 20 -20.24 20.20 -47.07
CA LEU A 20 -19.08 20.80 -46.43
C LEU A 20 -19.44 22.26 -46.12
N GLY A 21 -19.39 22.69 -44.86
CA GLY A 21 -19.79 24.06 -44.53
C GLY A 21 -19.47 24.48 -43.10
N ALA A 22 -18.36 25.22 -42.99
CA ALA A 22 -18.14 26.36 -42.10
C ALA A 22 -18.26 26.21 -40.57
N ILE A 23 -17.10 26.40 -39.94
CA ILE A 23 -16.86 26.86 -38.57
C ILE A 23 -17.69 28.13 -38.32
N LEU A 24 -18.76 28.04 -37.52
CA LEU A 24 -19.46 29.18 -36.94
C LEU A 24 -20.05 28.77 -35.57
N GLY A 25 -19.51 29.35 -34.49
CA GLY A 25 -20.12 29.51 -33.16
C GLY A 25 -20.73 28.27 -32.49
N ARG A 26 -19.92 27.51 -31.72
CA ARG A 26 -20.48 26.60 -30.70
C ARG A 26 -21.19 27.43 -29.64
N SER A 27 -22.52 27.31 -29.58
CA SER A 27 -23.34 27.75 -28.44
C SER A 27 -22.70 27.23 -27.14
N GLU A 28 -22.42 28.13 -26.19
CA GLU A 28 -21.67 27.84 -24.95
C GLU A 28 -22.42 26.91 -23.97
N THR A 29 -23.67 26.54 -24.27
CA THR A 29 -24.47 25.63 -23.46
C THR A 29 -25.06 24.52 -24.34
N GLN A 30 -24.74 23.27 -24.01
CA GLN A 30 -25.41 22.10 -24.58
C GLN A 30 -26.62 21.75 -23.71
N GLU A 31 -27.75 21.37 -24.31
CA GLU A 31 -28.96 20.96 -23.59
C GLU A 31 -29.28 19.49 -23.90
N CYS A 32 -29.71 18.72 -22.91
CA CYS A 32 -30.09 17.33 -23.06
C CYS A 32 -31.49 17.06 -22.52
N VAL A 33 -32.17 16.04 -23.05
CA VAL A 33 -33.39 15.51 -22.43
C VAL A 33 -33.01 14.90 -21.09
N TYR A 34 -33.75 15.28 -20.05
CA TYR A 34 -33.64 14.72 -18.71
C TYR A 34 -34.83 13.82 -18.41
N TYR A 35 -34.56 12.64 -17.87
CA TYR A 35 -35.58 11.74 -17.36
C TYR A 35 -35.03 10.92 -16.19
N ASN A 36 -35.82 10.73 -15.14
CA ASN A 36 -35.46 9.88 -14.01
C ASN A 36 -36.62 8.98 -13.59
N SER A 37 -36.48 7.66 -13.80
CA SER A 37 -37.47 6.67 -13.35
C SER A 37 -37.61 6.58 -11.83
N SER A 38 -36.57 6.95 -11.06
CA SER A 38 -36.55 6.90 -9.59
C SER A 38 -36.78 8.25 -8.93
N TRP A 39 -37.40 9.21 -9.64
CA TRP A 39 -37.55 10.60 -9.21
C TRP A 39 -38.23 10.78 -7.84
N GLU A 40 -39.20 9.95 -7.46
CA GLU A 40 -39.86 10.03 -6.14
C GLU A 40 -38.90 9.70 -4.99
N LYS A 41 -38.02 8.69 -5.20
CA LYS A 41 -37.01 8.28 -4.21
C LYS A 41 -35.86 9.29 -4.15
N GLU A 42 -35.45 9.79 -5.32
CA GLU A 42 -34.31 10.71 -5.45
C GLU A 42 -34.70 12.18 -5.27
N ARG A 43 -36.00 12.49 -5.12
CA ARG A 43 -36.57 13.84 -5.02
C ARG A 43 -36.13 14.77 -6.16
N THR A 44 -36.06 14.23 -7.38
CA THR A 44 -35.71 14.99 -8.59
C THR A 44 -36.95 15.29 -9.42
N ASN A 45 -36.78 16.08 -10.49
CA ASN A 45 -37.81 16.15 -11.53
C ASN A 45 -37.97 14.78 -12.21
N ARG A 46 -39.16 14.49 -12.73
CA ARG A 46 -39.41 13.25 -13.47
C ARG A 46 -38.86 13.31 -14.89
N SER A 47 -39.09 14.43 -15.56
CA SER A 47 -38.68 14.67 -16.95
C SER A 47 -38.47 16.16 -17.18
N GLY A 48 -37.64 16.53 -18.15
CA GLY A 48 -37.44 17.92 -18.54
C GLY A 48 -36.33 18.07 -19.56
N ILE A 49 -35.84 19.31 -19.68
CA ILE A 49 -34.62 19.65 -20.42
C ILE A 49 -33.65 20.18 -19.38
N GLU A 50 -32.42 19.68 -19.39
CA GLU A 50 -31.36 20.19 -18.52
C GLU A 50 -30.18 20.75 -19.32
N PRO A 51 -29.66 21.94 -18.96
CA PRO A 51 -28.43 22.46 -19.53
C PRO A 51 -27.22 21.72 -18.94
N CYS A 52 -26.32 21.29 -19.82
CA CYS A 52 -25.09 20.59 -19.49
C CYS A 52 -24.02 21.60 -19.05
N TYR A 53 -23.43 21.36 -17.89
CA TYR A 53 -22.27 22.10 -17.41
C TYR A 53 -21.06 21.17 -17.31
N GLY A 54 -19.87 21.69 -17.65
CA GLY A 54 -18.65 20.89 -17.66
C GLY A 54 -17.39 21.70 -17.40
N ASP A 55 -16.36 21.00 -16.94
CA ASP A 55 -14.99 21.53 -16.89
C ASP A 55 -14.52 21.95 -18.29
N LYS A 56 -13.68 23.00 -18.37
CA LYS A 56 -13.19 23.54 -19.66
C LYS A 56 -12.48 22.52 -20.56
N ASP A 57 -11.98 21.43 -19.98
CA ASP A 57 -11.18 20.42 -20.67
C ASP A 57 -11.96 19.16 -21.07
N LYS A 58 -13.26 19.08 -20.79
CA LYS A 58 -14.09 17.89 -21.02
C LYS A 58 -15.18 18.16 -22.06
N ARG A 59 -15.51 17.16 -22.88
CA ARG A 59 -16.60 17.28 -23.86
C ARG A 59 -17.97 17.04 -23.20
N LEU A 60 -18.97 17.81 -23.63
CA LEU A 60 -20.35 17.68 -23.16
C LEU A 60 -21.10 16.69 -24.04
N HIS A 61 -21.71 15.70 -23.39
CA HIS A 61 -22.49 14.66 -24.06
C HIS A 61 -23.84 14.47 -23.39
N CYS A 62 -24.83 14.08 -24.19
CA CYS A 62 -26.11 13.57 -23.69
C CYS A 62 -26.09 12.05 -23.66
N PHE A 63 -26.90 11.44 -22.80
CA PHE A 63 -27.07 10.00 -22.76
C PHE A 63 -28.52 9.57 -22.55
N ALA A 64 -28.78 8.31 -22.89
CA ALA A 64 -30.03 7.63 -22.57
C ALA A 64 -29.77 6.19 -22.11
N THR A 65 -30.56 5.74 -21.14
CA THR A 65 -30.59 4.36 -20.66
C THR A 65 -32.00 3.82 -20.65
N TRP A 66 -32.18 2.61 -21.15
CA TRP A 66 -33.49 1.96 -21.21
C TRP A 66 -33.39 0.45 -21.06
N LYS A 67 -34.50 -0.18 -20.65
CA LYS A 67 -34.66 -1.63 -20.63
C LYS A 67 -35.62 -2.05 -21.74
N ASN A 68 -35.40 -3.25 -22.26
CA ASN A 68 -36.35 -3.90 -23.15
C ASN A 68 -36.93 -5.12 -22.44
N THR A 69 -38.06 -4.95 -21.77
CA THR A 69 -38.76 -6.04 -21.08
C THR A 69 -39.87 -6.54 -21.98
N SER A 70 -39.67 -7.72 -22.57
CA SER A 70 -40.67 -8.40 -23.42
C SER A 70 -41.18 -7.56 -24.60
N GLY A 71 -40.33 -6.73 -25.20
CA GLY A 71 -40.68 -5.86 -26.34
C GLY A 71 -41.21 -4.48 -25.94
N THR A 72 -41.32 -4.19 -24.64
CA THR A 72 -41.67 -2.86 -24.14
C THR A 72 -40.41 -2.12 -23.71
N ILE A 73 -40.24 -0.89 -24.22
CA ILE A 73 -39.13 -0.02 -23.87
C ILE A 73 -39.47 0.75 -22.60
N GLU A 74 -38.67 0.57 -21.56
CA GLU A 74 -38.75 1.34 -20.30
C GLU A 74 -37.53 2.24 -20.16
N ILE A 75 -37.70 3.55 -20.23
CA ILE A 75 -36.62 4.51 -20.01
C ILE A 75 -36.24 4.49 -18.52
N VAL A 76 -34.96 4.28 -18.23
CA VAL A 76 -34.42 4.27 -16.87
C VAL A 76 -33.97 5.67 -16.49
N LYS A 77 -33.11 6.29 -17.33
CA LYS A 77 -32.53 7.61 -17.09
C LYS A 77 -32.05 8.26 -18.38
N GLN A 78 -32.20 9.58 -18.49
CA GLN A 78 -31.61 10.43 -19.52
C GLN A 78 -31.02 11.67 -18.85
N GLY A 79 -29.94 12.21 -19.42
CA GLY A 79 -29.37 13.45 -18.93
C GLY A 79 -28.06 13.83 -19.59
N CYS A 80 -27.34 14.70 -18.90
CA CYS A 80 -26.06 15.27 -19.28
C CYS A 80 -24.87 14.60 -18.57
N TRP A 81 -23.69 14.80 -19.17
CA TRP A 81 -22.36 14.57 -18.59
C TRP A 81 -21.85 13.11 -18.57
N LEU A 82 -21.25 12.71 -19.70
CA LEU A 82 -20.35 11.56 -19.85
C LEU A 82 -19.18 11.94 -20.75
N ASP A 83 -17.98 12.14 -20.19
CA ASP A 83 -16.75 12.36 -20.98
C ASP A 83 -16.16 11.01 -21.40
N ASP A 84 -16.87 10.31 -22.29
CA ASP A 84 -16.47 9.02 -22.83
C ASP A 84 -16.10 9.18 -24.32
N VAL A 85 -14.90 8.71 -24.67
CA VAL A 85 -14.32 8.81 -26.02
C VAL A 85 -15.21 8.15 -27.08
N ASN A 86 -16.03 7.15 -26.71
CA ASN A 86 -16.96 6.50 -27.62
C ASN A 86 -18.14 7.41 -28.04
N CYS A 87 -18.38 8.49 -27.30
CA CYS A 87 -19.44 9.46 -27.58
C CYS A 87 -18.96 10.60 -28.49
N TYR A 88 -17.65 10.67 -28.77
CA TYR A 88 -17.06 11.79 -29.50
C TYR A 88 -17.53 11.78 -30.95
N ASP A 89 -17.98 12.94 -31.41
CA ASP A 89 -18.44 13.16 -32.79
C ASP A 89 -19.66 12.29 -33.19
N SER A 90 -20.31 11.61 -32.23
CA SER A 90 -21.53 10.83 -32.47
C SER A 90 -22.77 11.71 -32.34
N SER A 91 -23.41 12.07 -33.45
CA SER A 91 -24.63 12.90 -33.43
C SER A 91 -25.91 12.13 -33.06
N GLU A 92 -25.87 10.80 -33.04
CA GLU A 92 -27.04 9.94 -32.80
C GLU A 92 -26.83 9.02 -31.60
N CYS A 93 -27.84 8.90 -30.74
CA CYS A 93 -27.79 8.01 -29.59
C CYS A 93 -28.17 6.58 -30.02
N VAL A 94 -27.18 5.79 -30.46
CA VAL A 94 -27.41 4.42 -30.97
C VAL A 94 -26.61 3.41 -30.17
N GLU A 95 -27.27 2.35 -29.71
CA GLU A 95 -26.62 1.16 -29.16
C GLU A 95 -26.63 0.05 -30.21
N THR A 96 -25.48 -0.60 -30.36
CA THR A 96 -25.25 -1.69 -31.33
C THR A 96 -24.99 -3.02 -30.66
N LYS A 97 -24.62 -3.00 -29.37
CA LYS A 97 -24.35 -4.19 -28.56
C LYS A 97 -25.60 -4.62 -27.82
N GLU A 98 -25.84 -5.92 -27.83
CA GLU A 98 -26.90 -6.51 -27.02
C GLU A 98 -26.47 -6.54 -25.55
N SER A 99 -27.32 -6.02 -24.65
CA SER A 99 -27.09 -5.99 -23.21
C SER A 99 -28.25 -6.66 -22.48
N PRO A 100 -28.01 -7.66 -21.61
CA PRO A 100 -29.08 -8.43 -20.96
C PRO A 100 -29.87 -7.62 -19.92
N ASP A 101 -29.30 -6.55 -19.38
CA ASP A 101 -29.87 -5.84 -18.22
C ASP A 101 -30.40 -4.43 -18.55
N VAL A 102 -29.58 -3.60 -19.21
CA VAL A 102 -29.89 -2.19 -19.56
C VAL A 102 -29.11 -1.80 -20.82
N PHE A 103 -29.78 -1.17 -21.78
CA PHE A 103 -29.18 -0.53 -22.96
C PHE A 103 -28.72 0.88 -22.62
N PHE A 104 -27.62 1.32 -23.22
CA PHE A 104 -27.03 2.63 -23.01
C PHE A 104 -26.57 3.24 -24.34
N CYS A 105 -26.81 4.53 -24.55
CA CYS A 105 -26.19 5.26 -25.66
C CYS A 105 -25.82 6.67 -25.22
N CYS A 106 -24.89 7.27 -25.96
CA CYS A 106 -24.47 8.65 -25.78
C CYS A 106 -24.22 9.34 -27.12
N CYS A 107 -24.30 10.66 -27.12
CA CYS A 107 -24.18 11.49 -28.32
C CYS A 107 -23.70 12.92 -27.99
N GLU A 108 -23.14 13.60 -28.98
CA GLU A 108 -22.66 14.98 -28.94
C GLU A 108 -23.61 15.87 -29.77
N GLY A 109 -24.25 16.83 -29.12
CA GLY A 109 -25.23 17.73 -29.75
C GLY A 109 -26.38 18.09 -28.81
N ASN A 110 -27.10 19.16 -29.15
CA ASN A 110 -28.29 19.57 -28.40
C ASN A 110 -29.41 18.56 -28.61
N MET A 111 -29.98 18.08 -27.49
CA MET A 111 -31.14 17.19 -27.44
C MET A 111 -30.95 15.90 -28.24
N CYS A 112 -29.71 15.48 -28.48
CA CYS A 112 -29.41 14.32 -29.32
C CYS A 112 -29.88 12.99 -28.69
N ASN A 113 -30.18 12.99 -27.39
CA ASN A 113 -30.72 11.85 -26.65
C ASN A 113 -32.26 11.80 -26.62
N ASP A 114 -32.96 12.71 -27.30
CA ASP A 114 -34.43 12.66 -27.47
C ASP A 114 -34.88 11.40 -28.20
N LYS A 115 -34.05 10.92 -29.14
CA LYS A 115 -34.25 9.67 -29.84
C LYS A 115 -33.07 8.75 -29.56
N PHE A 116 -33.38 7.54 -29.15
CA PHE A 116 -32.40 6.49 -28.96
C PHE A 116 -32.82 5.24 -29.73
N LEU A 117 -31.82 4.56 -30.30
CA LEU A 117 -32.04 3.45 -31.22
C LEU A 117 -31.20 2.25 -30.80
N TYR A 118 -31.77 1.06 -30.97
CA TYR A 118 -31.02 -0.19 -30.97
C TYR A 118 -30.93 -0.70 -32.41
N SER A 119 -29.71 -0.80 -32.95
CA SER A 119 -29.46 -1.29 -34.31
C SER A 119 -28.42 -2.40 -34.27
N PRO A 120 -28.84 -3.69 -34.22
CA PRO A 120 -27.91 -4.80 -34.23
C PRO A 120 -27.18 -4.86 -35.57
N ASP A 121 -25.85 -4.88 -35.53
CA ASP A 121 -25.01 -4.80 -36.73
C ASP A 121 -25.19 -6.05 -37.62
N THR A 122 -25.87 -5.91 -38.77
CA THR A 122 -26.19 -7.01 -39.68
C THR A 122 -25.21 -7.07 -40.86
N GLN A 123 -24.10 -7.78 -40.65
CA GLN A 123 -23.10 -8.31 -41.60
C GLN A 123 -22.86 -7.57 -42.95
N ALA A 124 -21.65 -7.04 -43.14
CA ALA A 124 -21.12 -6.72 -44.48
C ALA A 124 -20.37 -7.92 -45.10
N VAL A 125 -21.00 -8.57 -46.09
CA VAL A 125 -20.42 -9.56 -46.99
C VAL A 125 -20.66 -9.13 -48.45
N GLN A 126 -19.60 -9.26 -49.27
CA GLN A 126 -19.48 -9.10 -50.74
C GLN A 126 -19.38 -7.66 -51.29
N SER A 127 -18.50 -7.31 -52.23
CA SER A 127 -18.02 -8.07 -53.40
C SER A 127 -16.63 -7.62 -53.89
N LYS A 128 -15.82 -8.61 -54.30
CA LYS A 128 -14.58 -8.46 -55.08
C LYS A 128 -14.92 -8.22 -56.56
N SER A 129 -14.29 -7.24 -57.19
CA SER A 129 -13.96 -7.26 -58.62
C SER A 129 -12.50 -6.83 -58.77
N SER A 130 -11.70 -7.74 -59.32
CA SER A 130 -10.24 -7.70 -59.40
C SER A 130 -9.73 -7.28 -60.78
N SER A 131 -8.78 -6.35 -60.82
CA SER A 131 -7.55 -6.34 -61.65
C SER A 131 -6.79 -5.03 -61.30
N THR A 132 -5.49 -4.94 -61.10
CA THR A 132 -4.35 -5.75 -61.54
C THR A 132 -3.10 -5.39 -60.71
N SER A 133 -2.14 -6.33 -60.68
CA SER A 133 -0.69 -6.19 -60.41
C SER A 133 -0.12 -6.42 -58.98
N ASN A 134 0.34 -7.66 -58.84
CA ASN A 134 1.59 -8.14 -58.22
C ASN A 134 1.73 -8.37 -56.71
N PRO A 135 2.48 -9.43 -56.33
CA PRO A 135 2.19 -10.22 -55.14
C PRO A 135 3.16 -9.91 -54.00
N PHE A 136 2.61 -9.67 -52.81
CA PHE A 136 3.31 -9.94 -51.56
C PHE A 136 2.37 -10.68 -50.61
N SER A 137 2.95 -11.70 -49.98
CA SER A 137 2.31 -12.70 -49.14
C SER A 137 2.05 -12.19 -47.71
N GLN A 138 1.10 -12.87 -47.06
CA GLN A 138 0.80 -12.97 -45.61
C GLN A 138 -0.21 -11.99 -44.96
N LYS A 139 -1.37 -12.54 -44.58
CA LYS A 139 -2.10 -12.16 -43.34
C LYS A 139 -1.24 -12.58 -42.12
N PRO A 140 -1.34 -11.98 -40.91
CA PRO A 140 -2.59 -11.47 -40.29
C PRO A 140 -2.49 -10.20 -39.39
N GLN A 141 -3.53 -9.36 -39.36
CA GLN A 141 -3.71 -8.28 -38.36
C GLN A 141 -4.33 -8.76 -37.03
N LEU A 142 -4.93 -9.96 -37.00
CA LEU A 142 -5.58 -10.53 -35.82
C LEU A 142 -4.59 -10.93 -34.72
N PHE A 143 -3.39 -11.38 -35.12
CA PHE A 143 -2.34 -11.79 -34.18
C PHE A 143 -1.85 -10.61 -33.33
N ASN A 144 -1.65 -9.44 -33.93
CA ASN A 144 -1.16 -8.27 -33.22
C ASN A 144 -2.17 -7.76 -32.19
N THR A 145 -3.47 -7.72 -32.52
CA THR A 145 -4.50 -7.28 -31.58
C THR A 145 -4.70 -8.27 -30.43
N LEU A 146 -4.65 -9.58 -30.70
CA LEU A 146 -4.68 -10.61 -29.66
C LEU A 146 -3.43 -10.54 -28.77
N LEU A 147 -2.27 -10.27 -29.37
CA LEU A 147 -1.01 -10.10 -28.63
C LEU A 147 -1.07 -8.88 -27.69
N TYR A 148 -1.52 -7.71 -28.15
CA TYR A 148 -1.55 -6.50 -27.31
C TYR A 148 -2.60 -6.51 -26.20
N SER A 149 -3.65 -7.33 -26.29
CA SER A 149 -4.70 -7.44 -25.27
C SER A 149 -4.50 -8.62 -24.32
N LEU A 150 -4.07 -9.78 -24.82
CA LEU A 150 -3.89 -10.97 -24.00
C LEU A 150 -2.57 -10.94 -23.23
N VAL A 151 -1.50 -10.34 -23.76
CA VAL A 151 -0.21 -10.29 -23.06
C VAL A 151 -0.29 -9.52 -21.73
N PRO A 152 -0.91 -8.33 -21.65
CA PRO A 152 -1.08 -7.64 -20.36
C PRO A 152 -1.98 -8.41 -19.39
N ILE A 153 -3.07 -9.01 -19.87
CA ILE A 153 -3.99 -9.79 -19.02
C ILE A 153 -3.30 -11.04 -18.48
N MET A 154 -2.57 -11.76 -19.33
CA MET A 154 -1.76 -12.91 -18.92
C MET A 154 -0.62 -12.48 -17.99
N GLY A 155 -0.04 -11.30 -18.19
CA GLY A 155 0.95 -10.71 -17.30
C GLY A 155 0.38 -10.40 -15.92
N ILE A 156 -0.79 -9.75 -15.85
CA ILE A 156 -1.49 -9.48 -14.59
C ILE A 156 -1.91 -10.77 -13.91
N ALA A 157 -2.47 -11.73 -14.66
CA ALA A 157 -2.85 -13.04 -14.12
C ALA A 157 -1.63 -13.80 -13.61
N ALA A 158 -0.50 -13.77 -14.32
CA ALA A 158 0.76 -14.35 -13.86
C ALA A 158 1.28 -13.64 -12.61
N ILE A 159 1.18 -12.31 -12.50
CA ILE A 159 1.56 -11.58 -11.29
C ILE A 159 0.64 -11.95 -10.12
N VAL A 160 -0.67 -12.04 -10.33
CA VAL A 160 -1.63 -12.42 -9.29
C VAL A 160 -1.39 -13.86 -8.85
N LEU A 161 -1.21 -14.78 -9.79
CA LEU A 161 -0.92 -16.18 -9.51
C LEU A 161 0.46 -16.35 -8.87
N PHE A 162 1.47 -15.60 -9.30
CA PHE A 162 2.80 -15.60 -8.69
C PHE A 162 2.76 -14.99 -7.29
N SER A 163 2.03 -13.89 -7.08
CA SER A 163 1.84 -13.27 -5.77
C SER A 163 1.05 -14.18 -4.84
N PHE A 164 0.03 -14.87 -5.35
CA PHE A 164 -0.73 -15.87 -4.61
C PHE A 164 0.09 -17.13 -4.32
N TRP A 165 0.90 -17.58 -5.28
CA TRP A 165 1.82 -18.71 -5.12
C TRP A 165 2.92 -18.36 -4.11
N MET A 166 3.55 -17.19 -4.22
CA MET A 166 4.48 -16.64 -3.23
C MET A 166 3.80 -16.55 -1.88
N TYR A 167 2.61 -15.95 -1.79
CA TYR A 167 1.85 -15.86 -0.54
C TYR A 167 1.57 -17.25 0.05
N ARG A 168 1.14 -18.24 -0.75
CA ARG A 168 0.92 -19.61 -0.28
C ARG A 168 2.21 -20.31 0.09
N HIS A 169 3.29 -20.13 -0.66
CA HIS A 169 4.59 -20.77 -0.40
C HIS A 169 5.23 -20.18 0.87
N HIS A 170 5.15 -18.85 1.05
CA HIS A 170 5.54 -18.18 2.28
C HIS A 170 4.62 -18.53 3.45
N LYS A 171 3.32 -18.79 3.25
CA LYS A 171 2.41 -19.22 4.33
C LYS A 171 2.53 -20.71 4.68
N LEU A 172 2.85 -21.57 3.70
CA LEU A 172 3.11 -23.01 3.87
C LEU A 172 4.48 -23.29 4.49
N ALA A 173 5.44 -22.37 4.39
CA ALA A 173 6.70 -22.42 5.15
C ALA A 173 6.49 -22.28 6.67
N TYR A 174 5.32 -21.79 7.11
CA TYR A 174 4.98 -21.56 8.51
C TYR A 174 3.57 -22.11 8.83
N PRO A 175 3.38 -23.45 8.83
CA PRO A 175 2.09 -24.04 9.17
C PRO A 175 1.73 -23.78 10.65
N PRO A 176 0.45 -23.62 11.01
CA PRO A 176 0.03 -23.62 12.40
C PRO A 176 0.18 -25.04 12.95
N VAL A 177 1.07 -25.25 13.91
CA VAL A 177 1.30 -26.57 14.51
C VAL A 177 0.97 -26.54 16.00
N LEU A 178 0.23 -27.57 16.40
CA LEU A 178 -0.23 -27.88 17.74
C LEU A 178 0.92 -28.35 18.65
N VAL A 179 0.77 -28.05 19.95
CA VAL A 179 1.70 -28.30 21.06
C VAL A 179 2.08 -29.79 21.17
N PRO A 180 3.37 -30.09 21.38
CA PRO A 180 3.74 -30.92 22.52
C PRO A 180 4.93 -30.37 23.33
N THR A 181 4.86 -30.56 24.64
CA THR A 181 5.87 -30.31 25.68
C THR A 181 7.10 -31.21 25.54
N GLN A 182 8.32 -30.63 25.51
CA GLN A 182 9.51 -31.07 26.27
C GLN A 182 10.76 -30.21 25.97
N ASP A 183 11.48 -29.83 27.03
CA ASP A 183 12.81 -29.23 27.05
C ASP A 183 13.87 -30.09 26.33
N PRO A 184 14.97 -29.48 25.84
CA PRO A 184 16.21 -29.56 26.62
C PRO A 184 17.05 -28.28 26.64
N LEU A 185 17.57 -27.96 27.83
CA LEU A 185 18.81 -27.17 28.01
C LEU A 185 19.97 -27.83 27.24
N GLY A 186 20.72 -27.02 26.47
CA GLY A 186 21.98 -27.41 25.84
C GLY A 186 22.95 -26.23 25.74
N PRO A 187 24.25 -26.38 26.08
CA PRO A 187 25.18 -25.27 26.24
C PRO A 187 26.05 -25.06 24.99
N HIS A 188 25.78 -24.04 24.19
CA HIS A 188 26.70 -23.62 23.13
C HIS A 188 26.76 -22.09 23.03
N THR A 189 27.60 -21.47 23.85
CA THR A 189 28.08 -20.10 23.60
C THR A 189 29.31 -20.17 22.69
N PRO A 190 29.24 -19.74 21.43
CA PRO A 190 30.43 -19.53 20.61
C PRO A 190 31.26 -18.35 21.17
N PRO A 191 32.59 -18.37 21.02
CA PRO A 191 33.47 -17.36 21.60
C PRO A 191 33.21 -15.99 20.96
N SER A 192 33.01 -14.99 21.82
CA SER A 192 32.84 -13.58 21.44
C SER A 192 34.05 -13.06 20.65
N PRO A 193 33.86 -12.13 19.69
CA PRO A 193 34.98 -11.32 19.23
C PRO A 193 35.43 -10.45 20.41
N ILE A 194 36.51 -10.87 21.07
CA ILE A 194 37.14 -10.15 22.17
C ILE A 194 37.53 -8.79 21.62
N MET A 195 36.83 -7.73 22.07
CA MET A 195 37.23 -6.35 21.84
C MET A 195 38.52 -6.11 22.62
N GLY A 196 39.64 -6.51 22.03
CA GLY A 196 40.95 -6.50 22.68
C GLY A 196 41.31 -5.12 23.18
N GLN A 197 41.58 -4.98 24.47
CA GLN A 197 42.38 -3.93 25.15
C GLN A 197 42.18 -2.45 24.75
N LYS A 198 41.12 -2.10 24.01
CA LYS A 198 40.83 -0.70 23.64
C LYS A 198 40.23 0.02 24.85
N PRO A 199 40.76 1.20 25.24
CA PRO A 199 40.22 1.94 26.36
C PRO A 199 38.79 2.38 26.03
N LEU A 200 37.83 1.84 26.78
CA LEU A 200 36.43 2.24 26.77
C LEU A 200 36.15 2.96 28.09
N GLN A 201 35.78 4.24 27.99
CA GLN A 201 35.46 5.09 29.15
C GLN A 201 33.98 5.50 29.12
N LEU A 202 33.25 5.21 30.20
CA LEU A 202 31.90 5.72 30.39
C LEU A 202 31.96 7.22 30.73
N ILE A 203 31.12 8.03 30.10
CA ILE A 203 31.10 9.49 30.27
C ILE A 203 29.88 9.91 31.10
N GLU A 204 28.69 9.64 30.58
CA GLU A 204 27.44 10.10 31.20
C GLU A 204 26.29 9.13 30.91
N ILE A 205 25.34 9.03 31.85
CA ILE A 205 24.11 8.25 31.65
C ILE A 205 23.17 9.07 30.77
N LYS A 206 22.76 8.50 29.64
CA LYS A 206 21.80 9.11 28.71
C LYS A 206 20.38 8.61 28.91
N ALA A 207 20.21 7.35 29.28
CA ALA A 207 18.88 6.80 29.53
C ALA A 207 18.90 5.68 30.56
N ARG A 208 17.78 5.51 31.25
CA ARG A 208 17.44 4.28 31.97
C ARG A 208 16.36 3.56 31.16
N GLY A 209 16.72 2.41 30.62
CA GLY A 209 15.85 1.52 29.85
C GLY A 209 15.13 0.53 30.77
N ARG A 210 14.38 -0.40 30.15
CA ARG A 210 13.67 -1.46 30.89
C ARG A 210 14.60 -2.45 31.57
N PHE A 211 15.73 -2.75 30.92
CA PHE A 211 16.65 -3.84 31.30
C PHE A 211 18.04 -3.35 31.72
N GLY A 212 18.24 -2.03 31.85
CA GLY A 212 19.57 -1.49 32.09
C GLY A 212 19.70 0.01 31.88
N CYS A 213 20.91 0.52 32.05
CA CYS A 213 21.25 1.93 31.83
C CYS A 213 22.11 2.09 30.57
N VAL A 214 21.81 3.11 29.78
CA VAL A 214 22.54 3.46 28.56
C VAL A 214 23.45 4.63 28.85
N TRP A 215 24.74 4.41 28.65
CA TRP A 215 25.79 5.41 28.80
C TRP A 215 26.25 5.90 27.45
N LYS A 216 26.52 7.21 27.34
CA LYS A 216 27.48 7.70 26.34
C LYS A 216 28.87 7.32 26.82
N ALA A 217 29.65 6.73 25.96
CA ALA A 217 31.01 6.30 26.24
C ALA A 217 31.94 6.67 25.09
N GLN A 218 33.23 6.73 25.38
CA GLN A 218 34.28 6.92 24.39
C GLN A 218 35.01 5.60 24.17
N LEU A 219 35.06 5.16 22.92
CA LEU A 219 35.86 4.02 22.47
C LEU A 219 36.85 4.53 21.43
N LEU A 220 38.13 4.61 21.81
CA LEU A 220 39.16 5.30 21.02
C LEU A 220 38.76 6.77 20.77
N ASN A 221 38.58 7.17 19.51
CA ASN A 221 38.21 8.53 19.11
C ASN A 221 36.71 8.69 18.82
N ASP A 222 35.93 7.62 18.93
CA ASP A 222 34.51 7.62 18.59
C ASP A 222 33.62 7.56 19.84
N TYR A 223 32.49 8.24 19.78
CA TYR A 223 31.44 8.06 20.78
C TYR A 223 30.60 6.83 20.47
N VAL A 224 30.36 6.02 21.50
CA VAL A 224 29.54 4.80 21.46
C VAL A 224 28.52 4.82 22.58
N ALA A 225 27.45 4.03 22.42
CA ALA A 225 26.45 3.82 23.45
C ALA A 225 26.72 2.48 24.11
N VAL A 226 26.78 2.46 25.44
CA VAL A 226 27.00 1.24 26.23
C VAL A 226 25.77 1.01 27.10
N LYS A 227 25.00 -0.02 26.76
CA LYS A 227 23.89 -0.49 27.58
C LYS A 227 24.42 -1.51 28.58
N VAL A 228 24.37 -1.14 29.85
CA VAL A 228 24.83 -1.96 30.98
C VAL A 228 23.63 -2.64 31.61
N PHE A 229 23.63 -3.97 31.59
CA PHE A 229 22.60 -4.82 32.15
C PHE A 229 23.10 -5.45 33.46
N PRO A 230 22.31 -5.39 34.53
CA PRO A 230 22.59 -6.18 35.73
C PRO A 230 22.42 -7.67 35.43
N ILE A 231 23.10 -8.53 36.19
CA ILE A 231 23.08 -9.98 35.98
C ILE A 231 21.67 -10.61 36.02
N GLN A 232 20.74 -10.00 36.75
CA GLN A 232 19.33 -10.41 36.81
C GLN A 232 18.61 -10.27 35.46
N ASP A 233 19.04 -9.35 34.60
CA ASP A 233 18.49 -9.09 33.26
C ASP A 233 19.31 -9.80 32.15
N LYS A 234 20.10 -10.82 32.52
CA LYS A 234 20.94 -11.60 31.58
C LYS A 234 20.16 -12.15 30.38
N LEU A 235 18.91 -12.58 30.57
CA LEU A 235 18.08 -13.10 29.48
C LEU A 235 17.80 -12.03 28.42
N SER A 236 17.54 -10.79 28.84
CA SER A 236 17.31 -9.67 27.92
C SER A 236 18.58 -9.27 27.19
N TRP A 237 19.72 -9.23 27.88
CA TRP A 237 21.03 -9.01 27.24
C TRP A 237 21.34 -10.11 26.21
N GLN A 238 21.11 -11.38 26.57
CA GLN A 238 21.34 -12.52 25.70
C GLN A 238 20.44 -12.46 24.46
N ASN A 239 19.15 -12.18 24.63
CA ASN A 239 18.21 -12.04 23.51
C ASN A 239 18.64 -10.91 22.56
N GLU A 240 18.99 -9.74 23.11
CA GLU A 240 19.42 -8.61 22.29
C GLU A 240 20.73 -8.91 21.53
N TYR A 241 21.69 -9.56 22.19
CA TYR A 241 22.92 -10.04 21.57
C TYR A 241 22.66 -11.06 20.44
N GLU A 242 21.79 -12.04 20.69
CA GLU A 242 21.43 -13.06 19.69
C GLU A 242 20.75 -12.45 18.47
N ILE A 243 19.83 -11.50 18.67
CA ILE A 243 19.16 -10.80 17.58
C ILE A 243 20.17 -9.99 16.77
N TYR A 244 21.07 -9.23 17.40
CA TYR A 244 22.13 -8.52 16.67
C TYR A 244 23.10 -9.45 15.92
N SER A 245 23.29 -10.67 16.43
CA SER A 245 24.19 -11.66 15.85
C SER A 245 23.58 -12.45 14.70
N LEU A 246 22.30 -12.27 14.37
CA LEU A 246 21.70 -12.92 13.20
C LEU A 246 22.37 -12.43 11.91
N THR A 247 22.49 -13.33 10.94
CA THR A 247 22.91 -13.00 9.58
C THR A 247 22.05 -11.87 9.02
N GLY A 248 22.68 -10.87 8.40
CA GLY A 248 21.95 -9.78 7.75
C GLY A 248 21.40 -8.72 8.71
N MET A 249 21.81 -8.65 9.97
CA MET A 249 21.31 -7.60 10.89
C MET A 249 22.00 -6.24 10.78
N LYS A 250 22.90 -6.07 9.80
CA LYS A 250 23.54 -4.79 9.50
C LYS A 250 22.77 -4.06 8.41
N HIS A 251 22.09 -2.97 8.78
CA HIS A 251 21.32 -2.13 7.86
C HIS A 251 21.39 -0.66 8.27
N GLU A 252 21.22 0.27 7.34
CA GLU A 252 21.33 1.72 7.63
C GLU A 252 20.30 2.17 8.68
N ASN A 253 19.09 1.60 8.64
CA ASN A 253 17.97 1.94 9.52
C ASN A 253 17.80 0.97 10.70
N LEU A 254 18.82 0.17 11.01
CA LEU A 254 18.92 -0.58 12.26
C LEU A 254 20.14 -0.06 13.03
N LEU A 255 20.03 0.08 14.35
CA LEU A 255 21.11 0.61 15.17
C LEU A 255 22.36 -0.27 15.03
N HIS A 256 23.50 0.33 14.71
CA HIS A 256 24.72 -0.40 14.44
C HIS A 256 25.28 -1.03 15.73
N PHE A 257 25.28 -2.36 15.77
CA PHE A 257 25.94 -3.14 16.82
C PHE A 257 27.46 -3.17 16.63
N ILE A 258 28.19 -2.97 17.73
CA ILE A 258 29.65 -2.95 17.76
C ILE A 258 30.18 -4.19 18.47
N GLY A 259 29.58 -4.58 19.60
CA GLY A 259 30.02 -5.75 20.35
C GLY A 259 29.35 -5.90 21.70
N VAL A 260 29.77 -6.92 22.44
CA VAL A 260 29.38 -7.15 23.84
C VAL A 260 30.62 -7.37 24.69
N GLU A 261 30.52 -7.06 25.98
CA GLU A 261 31.58 -7.30 26.94
C GLU A 261 30.98 -7.77 28.27
N LYS A 262 31.66 -8.67 28.97
CA LYS A 262 31.32 -9.06 30.33
C LYS A 262 32.39 -8.47 31.25
N ARG A 263 32.01 -7.57 32.14
CA ARG A 263 32.92 -6.91 33.10
C ARG A 263 32.58 -7.30 34.54
N GLY A 264 33.57 -7.22 35.42
CA GLY A 264 33.41 -7.48 36.85
C GLY A 264 33.93 -8.85 37.30
N ASN A 265 33.72 -9.14 38.58
CA ASN A 265 34.12 -10.37 39.25
C ASN A 265 32.90 -11.30 39.42
N ASN A 266 33.07 -12.51 39.96
CA ASN A 266 32.00 -13.52 39.98
C ASN A 266 30.71 -13.10 40.74
N MET A 267 30.76 -12.06 41.59
CA MET A 267 29.59 -11.59 42.35
C MET A 267 28.95 -10.31 41.77
N ASP A 268 29.73 -9.43 41.14
CA ASP A 268 29.24 -8.20 40.50
C ASP A 268 29.59 -8.21 39.01
N ILE A 269 28.84 -9.00 38.24
CA ILE A 269 28.99 -9.09 36.78
C ILE A 269 28.08 -8.06 36.12
N ASP A 270 28.69 -7.16 35.36
CA ASP A 270 28.00 -6.29 34.41
C ASP A 270 28.08 -6.87 33.01
N LEU A 271 26.92 -6.93 32.34
CA LEU A 271 26.81 -7.36 30.95
C LEU A 271 26.65 -6.12 30.09
N TRP A 272 27.60 -5.88 29.19
CA TRP A 272 27.65 -4.69 28.34
C TRP A 272 27.25 -5.06 26.92
N LEU A 273 26.43 -4.21 26.32
CA LEU A 273 26.10 -4.23 24.90
C LEU A 273 26.44 -2.87 24.30
N ILE A 274 27.29 -2.87 23.27
CA ILE A 274 27.91 -1.68 22.71
C ILE A 274 27.36 -1.44 21.30
N THR A 275 26.84 -0.24 21.07
CA THR A 275 26.29 0.19 19.78
C THR A 275 26.83 1.55 19.37
N ALA A 276 26.55 1.96 18.13
CA ALA A 276 26.74 3.35 17.71
C ALA A 276 25.97 4.32 18.63
N TYR A 277 26.53 5.51 18.82
CA TYR A 277 25.90 6.61 19.53
C TYR A 277 25.42 7.68 18.53
N HIS A 278 24.28 8.29 18.82
CA HIS A 278 23.69 9.34 18.00
C HIS A 278 23.28 10.51 18.89
N ASP A 279 23.83 11.71 18.64
CA ASP A 279 23.63 12.89 19.50
C ASP A 279 22.18 13.40 19.51
N ASN A 280 21.44 13.23 18.42
CA ASN A 280 20.01 13.56 18.36
C ASN A 280 19.15 12.65 19.25
N GLY A 281 19.71 11.55 19.77
CA GLY A 281 19.04 10.68 20.72
C GLY A 281 17.81 9.97 20.13
N SER A 282 16.84 9.72 21.00
CA SER A 282 15.58 9.08 20.60
C SER A 282 14.65 10.06 19.90
N LEU A 283 13.78 9.54 19.03
CA LEU A 283 12.75 10.33 18.36
C LEU A 283 11.83 11.00 19.39
N THR A 284 11.52 10.33 20.51
CA THR A 284 10.77 10.96 21.62
C THR A 284 11.46 12.22 22.13
N ASP A 285 12.76 12.15 22.40
CA ASP A 285 13.50 13.28 22.97
C ASP A 285 13.69 14.39 21.95
N TYR A 286 13.94 14.02 20.69
CA TYR A 286 14.00 14.98 19.58
C TYR A 286 12.69 15.74 19.41
N LEU A 287 11.54 15.06 19.39
CA LEU A 287 10.22 15.67 19.17
C LEU A 287 9.73 16.52 20.36
N LYS A 288 10.22 16.28 21.58
CA LYS A 288 9.97 17.14 22.74
C LYS A 288 10.64 18.51 22.58
N ALA A 289 11.86 18.52 22.06
CA ALA A 289 12.66 19.74 21.92
C ALA A 289 12.47 20.46 20.58
N ASN A 290 12.01 19.75 19.55
CA ASN A 290 11.97 20.24 18.18
C ASN A 290 10.58 20.06 17.54
N VAL A 291 10.38 20.76 16.43
CA VAL A 291 9.32 20.49 15.44
C VAL A 291 9.99 20.07 14.13
N VAL A 292 9.25 19.39 13.26
CA VAL A 292 9.77 18.93 11.96
C VAL A 292 9.00 19.56 10.81
N SER A 293 9.70 19.90 9.72
CA SER A 293 9.08 20.23 8.45
C SER A 293 8.42 19.00 7.81
N TRP A 294 7.61 19.22 6.77
CA TRP A 294 7.03 18.13 6.00
C TRP A 294 8.09 17.18 5.43
N ASN A 295 9.16 17.72 4.85
CA ASN A 295 10.22 16.93 4.23
C ASN A 295 10.99 16.10 5.27
N GLU A 296 11.28 16.67 6.45
CA GLU A 296 11.92 15.95 7.54
C GLU A 296 11.00 14.85 8.10
N LEU A 297 9.69 15.13 8.23
CA LEU A 297 8.70 14.11 8.60
C LEU A 297 8.70 12.96 7.59
N CYS A 298 8.65 13.26 6.29
CA CYS A 298 8.70 12.24 5.24
C CYS A 298 9.99 11.42 5.31
N HIS A 299 11.14 12.08 5.49
CA HIS A 299 12.45 11.42 5.59
C HIS A 299 12.54 10.50 6.81
N ILE A 300 12.16 10.98 7.99
CA ILE A 300 12.16 10.17 9.22
C ILE A 300 11.19 8.99 9.07
N SER A 301 9.99 9.23 8.54
CA SER A 301 8.97 8.19 8.35
C SER A 301 9.42 7.12 7.36
N GLN A 302 10.01 7.53 6.23
CA GLN A 302 10.52 6.62 5.20
C GLN A 302 11.67 5.76 5.72
N THR A 303 12.62 6.37 6.43
CA THR A 303 13.79 5.67 6.98
C THR A 303 13.39 4.72 8.11
N LEU A 304 12.43 5.10 8.97
CA LEU A 304 11.84 4.21 9.97
C LEU A 304 11.12 3.02 9.30
N ALA A 305 10.26 3.30 8.31
CA ALA A 305 9.53 2.27 7.57
C ALA A 305 10.47 1.27 6.90
N ARG A 306 11.56 1.77 6.29
CA ARG A 306 12.59 0.93 5.67
C ARG A 306 13.29 0.04 6.69
N GLY A 307 13.59 0.57 7.87
CA GLY A 307 14.18 -0.21 8.97
C GLY A 307 13.25 -1.32 9.45
N LEU A 308 11.97 -1.01 9.67
CA LEU A 308 11.01 -2.00 10.16
C LEU A 308 10.71 -3.06 9.10
N ALA A 309 10.52 -2.65 7.84
CA ALA A 309 10.35 -3.57 6.72
C ALA A 309 11.56 -4.52 6.60
N TYR A 310 12.78 -3.99 6.67
CA TYR A 310 13.98 -4.82 6.63
C TYR A 310 14.07 -5.79 7.82
N LEU A 311 13.69 -5.34 9.02
CA LEU A 311 13.64 -6.20 10.21
C LEU A 311 12.64 -7.35 10.03
N HIS A 312 11.45 -7.05 9.50
CA HIS A 312 10.37 -8.00 9.24
C HIS A 312 10.64 -8.95 8.07
N GLU A 313 11.54 -8.58 7.15
CA GLU A 313 11.81 -9.36 5.94
C GLU A 313 12.55 -10.67 6.24
N ASP A 314 12.11 -11.74 5.59
CA ASP A 314 12.75 -13.07 5.60
C ASP A 314 13.65 -13.19 4.36
N ILE A 315 14.98 -13.06 4.55
CA ILE A 315 15.95 -12.95 3.44
C ILE A 315 16.83 -14.21 3.36
N PRO A 316 16.48 -15.19 2.52
CA PRO A 316 17.32 -16.35 2.25
C PRO A 316 18.52 -15.99 1.36
N GLY A 317 19.58 -16.81 1.41
CA GLY A 317 20.68 -16.73 0.45
C GLY A 317 21.62 -15.54 0.61
N LEU A 318 21.70 -14.95 1.82
CA LEU A 318 22.76 -14.00 2.12
C LEU A 318 24.11 -14.72 2.14
N LYS A 319 25.18 -13.99 1.82
CA LYS A 319 26.55 -14.54 1.78
C LYS A 319 26.92 -15.29 3.07
N ASP A 320 26.42 -14.81 4.21
CA ASP A 320 26.73 -15.33 5.54
C ASP A 320 25.54 -16.12 6.15
N GLY A 321 24.59 -16.59 5.33
CA GLY A 321 23.48 -17.45 5.76
C GLY A 321 22.08 -16.94 5.40
N HIS A 322 21.16 -17.01 6.35
CA HIS A 322 19.73 -16.70 6.17
C HIS A 322 19.30 -15.73 7.27
N LYS A 323 18.77 -14.56 6.89
CA LYS A 323 18.15 -13.63 7.84
C LYS A 323 16.68 -14.02 8.04
N PRO A 324 16.27 -14.49 9.23
CA PRO A 324 14.86 -14.73 9.50
C PRO A 324 14.08 -13.40 9.62
N ALA A 325 12.75 -13.50 9.51
CA ALA A 325 11.86 -12.42 9.91
C ALA A 325 11.95 -12.19 11.43
N VAL A 326 12.00 -10.92 11.87
CA VAL A 326 12.08 -10.55 13.28
C VAL A 326 10.96 -9.57 13.62
N ALA A 327 10.17 -9.87 14.66
CA ALA A 327 9.28 -8.88 15.27
C ALA A 327 10.00 -8.16 16.41
N HIS A 328 9.85 -6.84 16.50
CA HIS A 328 10.48 -5.99 17.50
C HIS A 328 9.79 -6.09 18.88
N ARG A 329 8.45 -6.12 18.91
CA ARG A 329 7.59 -6.31 20.11
C ARG A 329 7.60 -5.19 21.17
N ASP A 330 8.45 -4.17 21.03
CA ASP A 330 8.38 -2.94 21.82
C ASP A 330 8.57 -1.69 20.96
N MET A 331 7.95 -1.66 19.77
CA MET A 331 8.09 -0.53 18.86
C MET A 331 7.46 0.73 19.48
N LYS A 332 8.22 1.83 19.55
CA LYS A 332 7.82 3.13 20.12
C LYS A 332 8.85 4.19 19.75
N SER A 333 8.48 5.46 19.84
CA SER A 333 9.38 6.58 19.50
C SER A 333 10.66 6.62 20.35
N LYS A 334 10.64 6.08 21.58
CA LYS A 334 11.83 5.99 22.44
C LYS A 334 12.87 4.98 21.93
N ASN A 335 12.43 4.00 21.13
CA ASN A 335 13.27 2.95 20.53
C ASN A 335 13.60 3.23 19.06
N VAL A 336 13.30 4.44 18.58
CA VAL A 336 13.78 4.97 17.28
C VAL A 336 14.82 6.02 17.60
N LEU A 337 16.05 5.87 17.10
CA LEU A 337 17.10 6.88 17.22
C LEU A 337 17.22 7.66 15.92
N LEU A 338 17.64 8.93 16.01
CA LEU A 338 17.88 9.78 14.85
C LEU A 338 19.37 10.01 14.66
N LYS A 339 19.87 9.82 13.44
CA LYS A 339 21.22 10.24 13.05
C LYS A 339 21.28 11.76 12.85
N ASN A 340 22.48 12.29 12.62
CA ASN A 340 22.71 13.73 12.42
C ASN A 340 21.92 14.29 11.21
N ASN A 341 21.69 13.48 10.18
CA ASN A 341 20.89 13.83 9.00
C ASN A 341 19.40 13.44 9.13
N LEU A 342 18.92 13.20 10.36
CA LEU A 342 17.56 12.74 10.68
C LEU A 342 17.16 11.39 10.07
N THR A 343 18.09 10.62 9.53
CA THR A 343 17.84 9.22 9.18
C THR A 343 17.50 8.45 10.47
N ALA A 344 16.34 7.81 10.51
CA ALA A 344 15.91 6.98 11.63
C ALA A 344 16.60 5.60 11.61
N CYS A 345 16.91 5.08 12.80
CA CYS A 345 17.27 3.68 12.99
C CYS A 345 16.57 3.07 14.21
N ILE A 346 16.17 1.80 14.10
CA ILE A 346 15.48 1.06 15.15
C ILE A 346 16.51 0.49 16.15
N ALA A 347 16.22 0.60 17.44
CA ALA A 347 17.07 0.20 18.55
C ALA A 347 16.30 -0.64 19.58
N ASP A 348 17.03 -1.27 20.52
CA ASP A 348 16.49 -2.04 21.67
C ASP A 348 15.75 -3.32 21.27
N PHE A 349 16.51 -4.35 20.91
CA PHE A 349 15.99 -5.66 20.52
C PHE A 349 15.83 -6.64 21.70
N GLY A 350 15.82 -6.15 22.94
CA GLY A 350 15.75 -7.00 24.14
C GLY A 350 14.46 -7.82 24.28
N LEU A 351 13.40 -7.46 23.55
CA LEU A 351 12.14 -8.23 23.47
C LEU A 351 11.89 -8.86 22.09
N ALA A 352 12.77 -8.61 21.12
CA ALA A 352 12.55 -9.01 19.75
C ALA A 352 12.51 -10.54 19.62
N LEU A 353 11.76 -11.02 18.64
CA LEU A 353 11.47 -12.43 18.42
C LEU A 353 11.69 -12.77 16.95
N LYS A 354 12.59 -13.73 16.70
CA LYS A 354 12.83 -14.26 15.35
C LYS A 354 11.85 -15.37 15.00
N PHE A 355 11.51 -15.49 13.73
CA PHE A 355 10.66 -16.56 13.19
C PHE A 355 11.43 -17.35 12.15
N GLU A 356 11.58 -18.65 12.40
CA GLU A 356 12.24 -19.59 11.48
C GLU A 356 11.20 -20.59 10.95
N ALA A 357 11.29 -20.90 9.66
CA ALA A 357 10.37 -21.84 9.02
C ALA A 357 10.39 -23.20 9.74
N GLY A 358 9.21 -23.72 10.05
CA GLY A 358 9.05 -25.00 10.76
C GLY A 358 9.44 -25.01 12.24
N LYS A 359 9.82 -23.88 12.85
CA LYS A 359 10.07 -23.79 14.29
C LYS A 359 8.98 -22.98 15.00
N SER A 360 8.57 -23.46 16.17
CA SER A 360 7.70 -22.70 17.06
C SER A 360 8.40 -21.44 17.54
N ALA A 361 7.62 -20.38 17.77
CA ALA A 361 8.08 -19.12 18.36
C ALA A 361 8.49 -19.26 19.86
N GLY A 362 8.44 -20.47 20.42
CA GLY A 362 8.75 -20.78 21.81
C GLY A 362 7.67 -20.31 22.79
N ASP A 363 7.91 -20.55 24.08
CA ASP A 363 7.06 -20.07 25.19
C ASP A 363 7.22 -18.55 25.37
N THR A 364 6.64 -17.80 24.44
CA THR A 364 6.66 -16.34 24.48
C THR A 364 5.38 -15.82 25.10
N HIS A 365 5.49 -14.96 26.12
CA HIS A 365 4.32 -14.27 26.65
C HIS A 365 3.88 -13.17 25.67
N GLY A 366 2.64 -13.23 25.19
CA GLY A 366 2.11 -12.26 24.22
C GLY A 366 2.02 -10.82 24.75
N GLN A 367 1.83 -10.65 26.08
CA GLN A 367 1.66 -9.34 26.73
C GLN A 367 2.99 -8.75 27.22
N VAL A 368 3.90 -8.48 26.29
CA VAL A 368 5.14 -7.73 26.56
C VAL A 368 5.18 -6.43 25.75
N GLY A 369 6.07 -5.53 26.14
CA GLY A 369 6.22 -4.22 25.50
C GLY A 369 5.57 -3.11 26.32
N THR A 370 5.54 -1.91 25.74
CA THR A 370 5.02 -0.71 26.41
C THR A 370 3.51 -0.61 26.24
N ARG A 371 2.75 -0.67 27.34
CA ARG A 371 1.27 -0.74 27.35
C ARG A 371 0.56 0.27 26.44
N ARG A 372 1.05 1.50 26.34
CA ARG A 372 0.48 2.55 25.49
C ARG A 372 0.53 2.23 23.99
N TYR A 373 1.50 1.41 23.57
CA TYR A 373 1.74 1.03 22.18
C TYR A 373 1.20 -0.38 21.85
N MET A 374 0.60 -1.08 22.81
CA MET A 374 0.06 -2.41 22.60
C MET A 374 -1.16 -2.37 21.67
N ALA A 375 -1.15 -3.22 20.66
CA ALA A 375 -2.29 -3.46 19.77
C ALA A 375 -3.49 -4.00 20.58
N PRO A 376 -4.74 -3.79 20.13
CA PRO A 376 -5.94 -4.20 20.86
C PRO A 376 -5.95 -5.69 21.20
N GLU A 377 -5.55 -6.56 20.27
CA GLU A 377 -5.45 -8.00 20.49
C GLU A 377 -4.43 -8.39 21.57
N VAL A 378 -3.40 -7.56 21.78
CA VAL A 378 -2.42 -7.73 22.86
C VAL A 378 -3.02 -7.37 24.20
N LEU A 379 -3.75 -6.24 24.26
CA LEU A 379 -4.42 -5.80 25.47
C LEU A 379 -5.50 -6.79 25.93
N GLU A 380 -6.20 -7.40 24.98
CA GLU A 380 -7.20 -8.46 25.23
C GLU A 380 -6.57 -9.81 25.59
N GLY A 381 -5.26 -10.00 25.34
CA GLY A 381 -4.57 -11.27 25.56
C GLY A 381 -4.92 -12.36 24.54
N ALA A 382 -5.57 -11.99 23.43
CA ALA A 382 -6.07 -12.90 22.40
C ALA A 382 -5.15 -12.96 21.17
N ILE A 383 -3.83 -13.07 21.39
CA ILE A 383 -2.84 -13.06 20.32
C ILE A 383 -2.65 -14.48 19.77
N ASN A 384 -2.66 -14.59 18.44
CA ASN A 384 -2.21 -15.80 17.77
C ASN A 384 -0.67 -15.82 17.68
N PHE A 385 -0.03 -16.90 18.12
CA PHE A 385 1.43 -17.06 18.13
C PHE A 385 2.00 -17.41 16.74
N GLN A 386 1.67 -16.57 15.75
CA GLN A 386 2.15 -16.67 14.37
C GLN A 386 2.95 -15.43 14.02
N ARG A 387 3.97 -15.61 13.17
CA ARG A 387 4.83 -14.53 12.65
C ARG A 387 4.02 -13.30 12.29
N ASP A 388 3.08 -13.43 11.35
CA ASP A 388 2.32 -12.30 10.80
C ASP A 388 1.50 -11.56 11.86
N SER A 389 1.10 -12.21 12.96
CA SER A 389 0.42 -11.55 14.08
C SER A 389 1.37 -10.62 14.83
N PHE A 390 2.58 -11.08 15.14
CA PHE A 390 3.60 -10.24 15.77
C PHE A 390 4.07 -9.09 14.86
N LEU A 391 4.18 -9.32 13.55
CA LEU A 391 4.52 -8.25 12.60
C LEU A 391 3.43 -7.17 12.58
N ARG A 392 2.14 -7.56 12.62
CA ARG A 392 1.01 -6.61 12.69
C ARG A 392 0.99 -5.80 13.99
N ILE A 393 1.38 -6.42 15.11
CA ILE A 393 1.52 -5.72 16.40
C ILE A 393 2.55 -4.60 16.30
N ASP A 394 3.70 -4.85 15.66
CA ASP A 394 4.71 -3.80 15.41
C ASP A 394 4.16 -2.69 14.49
N MET A 395 3.38 -3.05 13.46
CA MET A 395 2.78 -2.07 12.55
C MET A 395 1.76 -1.16 13.24
N TYR A 396 0.95 -1.69 14.16
CA TYR A 396 0.06 -0.89 15.00
C TYR A 396 0.85 0.14 15.81
N ALA A 397 1.90 -0.31 16.49
CA ALA A 397 2.76 0.53 17.29
C ALA A 397 3.52 1.58 16.44
N MET A 398 3.98 1.21 15.24
CA MET A 398 4.57 2.15 14.28
C MET A 398 3.56 3.23 13.87
N GLY A 399 2.28 2.89 13.70
CA GLY A 399 1.22 3.86 13.42
C GLY A 399 1.12 4.95 14.49
N LEU A 400 1.28 4.59 15.77
CA LEU A 400 1.32 5.55 16.86
C LEU A 400 2.58 6.45 16.82
N VAL A 401 3.74 5.89 16.43
CA VAL A 401 4.97 6.68 16.24
C VAL A 401 4.83 7.66 15.08
N LEU A 402 4.18 7.26 13.99
CA LEU A 402 3.87 8.17 12.87
C LEU A 402 2.92 9.29 13.30
N TRP A 403 1.96 9.00 14.19
CA TRP A 403 1.12 10.04 14.79
C TRP A 403 1.90 11.03 15.67
N GLU A 404 2.89 10.55 16.45
CA GLU A 404 3.75 11.45 17.23
C GLU A 404 4.54 12.41 16.32
N LEU A 405 5.01 11.92 15.17
CA LEU A 405 5.68 12.73 14.15
C LEU A 405 4.75 13.79 13.55
N THR A 406 3.54 13.40 13.13
CA THR A 406 2.58 14.33 12.51
C THR A 406 2.11 15.39 13.50
N ALA A 407 1.95 15.05 14.78
CA ALA A 407 1.59 15.98 15.85
C ALA A 407 2.65 17.08 16.09
N ARG A 408 3.87 16.90 15.59
CA ARG A 408 4.99 17.86 15.69
C ARG A 408 5.43 18.41 14.33
N CYS A 409 4.59 18.26 13.32
CA CYS A 409 4.87 18.75 11.97
C CYS A 409 4.33 20.17 11.75
N THR A 410 5.16 21.06 11.21
CA THR A 410 4.76 22.45 10.92
C THR A 410 3.77 22.58 9.76
N ALA A 411 3.66 21.58 8.88
CA ALA A 411 2.73 21.60 7.76
C ALA A 411 1.26 21.55 8.20
N VAL A 412 0.97 20.93 9.35
CA VAL A 412 -0.40 20.80 9.88
C VAL A 412 -0.92 22.13 10.44
N GLY A 413 -0.02 23.06 10.80
CA GLY A 413 -0.38 24.36 11.39
C GLY A 413 -0.77 25.47 10.40
N ASN A 414 -0.54 25.30 9.09
CA ASN A 414 -0.78 26.35 8.09
C ASN A 414 -2.20 26.34 7.47
N GLN A 415 -3.11 25.50 7.96
CA GLN A 415 -4.50 25.42 7.48
C GLN A 415 -5.56 25.85 8.51
N MET A 416 -5.16 26.32 9.70
CA MET A 416 -6.09 26.76 10.76
C MET A 416 -5.93 28.23 11.17
N ASN A 417 -5.52 29.11 10.27
CA ASN A 417 -5.60 30.56 10.45
C ASN A 417 -6.41 31.21 9.33
#